data_AF-A0AB73INK7-F1
#
_entry.id   AF-A0AB73INK7-F1
#
_cell.length_a   1.000
_cell.length_b   1.000
_cell.length_c   1.000
_cell.angle_alpha   90.00
_cell.angle_beta   90.00
_cell.angle_gamma   90.00
#
_symmetry.space_group_name_H-M   'P 1'
#
loop_
_entity.id
_entity.type
_entity.pdbx_description
1 polymer ?
#
loop_
_entity_poly.entity_id
_entity_poly.type
_entity_poly.pdbx_seq_one_letter_code
_entity_poly.pdbx_strand_id
1 'polypeptide(L)' 'MYSYEDRVRAVELYLKLGKRAKATIRQLGYPTKNSFKAWCAEFESSGDLQKEYVRV' A
#
# COMPACT_ATOMS: atom_id res chain seq x y z
N MET A 1 0.35 -2.60 13.78
CA MET A 1 0.17 -1.24 13.23
C MET A 1 1.27 -1.03 12.20
N TYR A 2 0.93 -0.79 10.94
CA TYR A 2 1.94 -0.65 9.87
C TYR A 2 2.34 0.81 9.71
N SER A 3 3.65 1.06 9.62
CA SER A 3 4.20 2.40 9.42
C SER A 3 3.74 2.97 8.08
N TYR A 4 3.78 4.29 7.94
CA TYR A 4 3.48 4.95 6.66
C TYR A 4 4.40 4.43 5.55
N GLU A 5 5.70 4.29 5.85
CA GLU A 5 6.69 3.76 4.91
C GLU A 5 6.35 2.35 4.43
N ASP A 6 5.84 1.48 5.31
CA ASP A 6 5.40 0.13 4.95
C ASP A 6 4.22 0.16 3.98
N ARG A 7 3.29 1.08 4.16
CA ARG A 7 2.11 1.24 3.28
C ARG A 7 2.54 1.73 1.90
N VAL A 8 3.42 2.73 1.87
CA VAL A 8 3.97 3.27 0.61
C VAL A 8 4.72 2.18 -0.14
N ARG A 9 5.65 1.47 0.53
CA ARG A 9 6.42 0.39 -0.08
C ARG A 9 5.51 -0.72 -0.61
N ALA A 10 4.43 -1.03 0.10
CA ALA A 10 3.44 -2.00 -0.32
C ALA A 10 2.70 -1.57 -1.60
N VAL A 11 2.27 -0.32 -1.71
CA VAL A 11 1.57 0.14 -2.92
C VAL A 11 2.53 0.45 -4.07
N GLU A 12 3.76 0.88 -3.84
CA GLU A 12 4.78 0.96 -4.89
C GLU A 12 5.03 -0.41 -5.52
N LEU A 13 5.16 -1.46 -4.70
CA LEU A 13 5.25 -2.84 -5.19
C LEU A 13 3.99 -3.28 -5.91
N TYR A 14 2.80 -2.89 -5.45
CA TYR A 14 1.53 -3.14 -6.13
C TYR A 14 1.53 -2.57 -7.56
N LEU A 15 1.97 -1.33 -7.73
CA LEU A 15 2.04 -0.66 -9.03
C LEU A 15 3.10 -1.32 -9.91
N LYS A 16 4.29 -1.59 -9.37
CA LYS A 16 5.38 -2.25 -10.08
C LYS A 16 5.02 -3.66 -10.57
N LEU A 17 4.21 -4.39 -9.80
CA LEU A 17 3.74 -5.73 -10.15
C LEU A 17 2.49 -5.73 -11.05
N GLY A 18 2.01 -4.56 -11.47
CA GLY A 18 0.83 -4.43 -12.34
C GLY A 18 -0.48 -4.73 -11.63
N LYS A 19 -0.69 -4.14 -10.45
CA LYS A 19 -1.90 -4.30 -9.62
C LYS A 19 -2.14 -5.71 -9.09
N ARG A 20 -1.07 -6.48 -8.85
CA ARG A 20 -1.14 -7.86 -8.34
C ARG A 20 -1.01 -7.92 -6.81
N ALA A 21 -2.10 -7.61 -6.10
CA ALA A 21 -2.14 -7.60 -4.63
C ALA A 21 -1.59 -8.87 -3.95
N LYS A 22 -1.95 -10.05 -4.48
CA LYS A 22 -1.51 -11.34 -3.92
C LYS A 22 0.00 -11.56 -4.07
N ALA A 23 0.59 -11.04 -5.15
CA ALA A 23 2.03 -11.13 -5.38
C ALA A 23 2.79 -10.19 -4.43
N THR A 24 2.27 -8.97 -4.24
CA THR A 24 2.82 -7.99 -3.30
C THR A 24 2.83 -8.52 -1.87
N ILE A 25 1.70 -9.06 -1.39
CA ILE A 25 1.59 -9.64 -0.04
C ILE A 25 2.55 -10.83 0.14
N ARG A 26 2.70 -11.68 -0.90
CA ARG A 26 3.64 -12.81 -0.86
C ARG A 26 5.10 -12.37 -0.83
N GLN A 27 5.44 -11.26 -1.50
CA GLN A 27 6.80 -10.72 -1.52
C GLN A 27 7.17 -10.01 -0.21
N LEU A 28 6.24 -9.25 0.37
CA LEU A 28 6.48 -8.51 1.61
C LEU A 28 6.34 -9.40 2.85
N GLY A 29 5.49 -10.43 2.82
CA GLY A 29 5.20 -11.28 3.99
C GLY A 29 4.25 -10.62 5.01
N TYR A 30 3.92 -9.36 4.77
CA TYR A 30 2.91 -8.52 5.40
C TYR A 30 2.33 -7.63 4.28
N PRO A 31 1.20 -6.92 4.42
CA PRO A 31 0.15 -6.96 5.43
C PRO A 31 -0.88 -8.06 5.14
N THR A 32 -1.85 -8.22 6.04
CA THR A 32 -3.04 -9.03 5.78
C THR A 32 -3.81 -8.51 4.56
N LYS A 33 -4.44 -9.42 3.79
CA LYS A 33 -5.18 -9.10 2.56
C LYS A 33 -6.20 -7.97 2.70
N ASN A 34 -6.82 -7.85 3.88
CA ASN A 34 -7.83 -6.84 4.17
C ASN A 34 -7.22 -5.44 4.31
N SER A 35 -6.11 -5.30 5.06
CA SER A 35 -5.42 -4.02 5.23
C SER A 35 -4.86 -3.52 3.90
N PHE A 36 -4.30 -4.43 3.10
CA PHE A 36 -3.79 -4.08 1.78
C PHE A 36 -4.91 -3.63 0.82
N LYS A 37 -6.08 -4.28 0.87
CA LYS A 37 -7.26 -3.84 0.12
C LYS A 37 -7.71 -2.44 0.49
N ALA A 38 -7.70 -2.09 1.79
CA ALA A 38 -8.06 -0.75 2.25
C ALA A 38 -7.11 0.31 1.66
N TRP A 39 -5.79 0.06 1.70
CA TRP A 39 -4.80 0.99 1.14
C TRP A 39 -4.90 1.11 -0.39
N CYS A 40 -5.15 0.01 -1.11
CA CYS A 40 -5.41 0.07 -2.55
C CYS A 40 -6.70 0.83 -2.86
N ALA A 41 -7.76 0.67 -2.07
CA ALA A 41 -9.02 1.39 -2.27
C ALA A 41 -8.86 2.90 -2.00
N GLU A 42 -8.12 3.28 -0.95
CA GLU A 42 -7.74 4.67 -0.69
C GLU A 42 -6.92 5.25 -1.85
N PHE A 43 -5.93 4.51 -2.34
CA PHE A 43 -5.12 4.91 -3.49
C PHE A 43 -5.93 5.04 -4.79
N GLU A 44 -6.85 4.12 -5.07
CA GLU A 44 -7.71 4.19 -6.26
C GLU A 44 -8.78 5.28 -6.16
N SER A 45 -9.23 5.62 -4.94
CA SER A 45 -10.22 6.66 -4.71
C SER A 45 -9.62 8.07 -4.70
N SER A 46 -8.42 8.25 -4.17
CA SER A 46 -7.75 9.56 -4.09
C SER A 46 -6.72 9.78 -5.20
N GLY A 47 -6.33 8.75 -5.95
CA GLY A 47 -5.26 8.80 -6.96
C GLY A 47 -3.86 8.96 -6.36
N ASP A 48 -3.76 9.03 -5.03
CA ASP A 48 -2.55 9.32 -4.28
C ASP A 48 -2.62 8.61 -2.92
N LEU A 49 -1.49 8.06 -2.45
CA LEU A 49 -1.40 7.61 -1.07
C LEU A 49 -1.14 8.84 -0.22
N GLN A 50 -2.22 9.43 0.29
CA GLN A 50 -2.23 10.45 1.35
C GLN A 50 -0.89 10.52 2.08
N LYS A 51 -0.05 11.47 1.67
CA LYS A 51 1.34 11.62 2.13
C LYS A 51 1.46 12.28 3.50
N GLU A 52 0.34 12.59 4.15
CA GLU A 52 0.37 13.42 5.34
C GLU A 52 0.80 12.64 6.59
N TYR A 53 2.12 12.60 6.77
CA TYR A 53 2.67 13.13 8.01
C TYR A 53 3.47 14.41 7.67
N VAL A 54 2.79 15.56 7.62
CA VAL A 54 3.46 16.86 7.59
C VAL A 54 4.14 17.05 8.94
N ARG A 55 5.47 16.89 8.94
CA ARG A 55 6.36 17.59 9.87
C ARG A 55 7.34 18.41 9.05
N VAL A 56 6.90 19.57 8.58
CA VAL A 56 7.73 20.78 8.43
C VAL A 56 6.84 21.98 8.70
#